data_AF-A0A7S3ITF2-F1
#
_entry.id   AF-A0A7S3ITF2-F1
#
_cell.length_a   1.000
_cell.length_b   1.000
_cell.length_c   1.000
_cell.angle_alpha   90.00
_cell.angle_beta   90.00
_cell.angle_gamma   90.00
#
_symmetry.space_group_name_H-M   'P 1'
#
loop_
_entity.id
_entity.type
_entity.pdbx_description
1 polymer ?
#
loop_
_entity_poly.entity_id
_entity_poly.type
_entity_poly.pdbx_seq_one_letter_code
_entity_poly.pdbx_strand_id
1 'polypeptide(L)'
;LNLVIRNFMDQGTQEEKAHKAEEVMSRLRVVKCFEIDQLILLFAQIISSLKAGSMQAPLRMIMIDSMSSLFTGISQKNQYYANLVKELLYYLKTLTKKYFISVVFTNNTKDTHVTRVTELKNLVGDPLTWAVDKQIYANQVNDQTNYLIIK
;
A
#
# COMPACT_ATOMS: atom_id res chain seq x y z
N LEU A 1 -10.82 8.55 2.08
CA LEU A 1 -11.77 7.62 1.41
C LEU A 1 -13.24 8.02 1.63
N ASN A 2 -13.75 8.06 2.86
CA ASN A 2 -15.19 8.32 3.14
C ASN A 2 -15.83 9.55 2.46
N LEU A 3 -15.07 10.61 2.15
CA LEU A 3 -15.60 11.80 1.47
C LEU A 3 -15.78 11.62 -0.05
N VAL A 4 -14.88 10.88 -0.71
CA VAL A 4 -14.95 10.67 -2.17
C VAL A 4 -16.12 9.77 -2.54
N ILE A 5 -16.46 8.81 -1.66
CA ILE A 5 -17.65 7.96 -1.81
C ILE A 5 -18.93 8.80 -1.65
N ARG A 6 -18.96 9.79 -0.74
CA ARG A 6 -20.15 10.67 -0.55
C ARG A 6 -20.45 11.55 -1.76
N ASN A 7 -19.45 12.10 -2.43
CA ASN A 7 -19.68 13.01 -3.57
C ASN A 7 -20.10 12.30 -4.88
N PHE A 8 -20.15 10.96 -4.90
CA PHE A 8 -20.76 10.15 -5.97
C PHE A 8 -22.17 9.64 -5.63
N MET A 9 -22.74 9.97 -4.45
CA MET A 9 -23.93 9.29 -3.91
C MET A 9 -25.29 10.00 -4.10
N ASP A 10 -25.35 11.18 -4.70
CA ASP A 10 -26.59 11.76 -5.25
C ASP A 10 -26.52 11.60 -6.77
N GLN A 11 -27.32 10.82 -7.48
CA GLN A 11 -28.74 10.49 -7.32
C GLN A 11 -28.97 9.05 -7.83
N GLY A 12 -29.47 8.14 -6.99
CA GLY A 12 -29.73 6.75 -7.40
C GLY A 12 -30.46 5.97 -6.32
N THR A 13 -31.30 5.02 -6.73
CA THR A 13 -32.08 4.17 -5.84
C THR A 13 -31.19 3.28 -4.98
N GLN A 14 -31.72 2.75 -3.86
CA GLN A 14 -30.95 1.88 -2.97
C GLN A 14 -30.49 0.59 -3.67
N GLU A 15 -31.31 0.04 -4.58
CA GLU A 15 -30.98 -1.16 -5.35
C GLU A 15 -29.84 -0.91 -6.36
N GLU A 16 -29.88 0.21 -7.11
CA GLU A 16 -28.79 0.60 -8.00
C GLU A 16 -27.46 0.83 -7.24
N LYS A 17 -27.54 1.38 -6.01
CA LYS A 17 -26.37 1.56 -5.15
C LYS A 17 -25.82 0.23 -4.65
N ALA A 18 -26.69 -0.71 -4.26
CA ALA A 18 -26.30 -2.05 -3.85
C ALA A 18 -25.63 -2.83 -5.00
N HIS A 19 -26.26 -2.85 -6.18
CA HIS A 19 -25.72 -3.52 -7.37
C HIS A 19 -24.36 -2.94 -7.81
N LYS A 20 -24.20 -1.60 -7.77
CA LYS A 20 -22.90 -0.95 -8.04
C LYS A 20 -21.85 -1.28 -6.99
N ALA A 21 -22.22 -1.37 -5.72
CA ALA A 21 -21.29 -1.78 -4.66
C ALA A 21 -20.84 -3.23 -4.84
N GLU A 22 -21.75 -4.15 -5.19
CA GLU A 22 -21.44 -5.55 -5.46
C GLU A 22 -20.53 -5.72 -6.69
N GLU A 23 -20.79 -4.97 -7.79
CA GLU A 23 -19.91 -4.93 -8.95
C GLU A 23 -18.48 -4.46 -8.59
N VAL A 24 -18.34 -3.42 -7.77
CA VAL A 24 -17.04 -2.93 -7.28
C VAL A 24 -16.36 -3.97 -6.39
N MET A 25 -17.09 -4.57 -5.45
CA MET A 25 -16.55 -5.59 -4.53
C MET A 25 -16.10 -6.86 -5.27
N SER A 26 -16.78 -7.26 -6.35
CA SER A 26 -16.35 -8.40 -7.20
C SER A 26 -14.95 -8.22 -7.82
N ARG A 27 -14.50 -6.97 -7.98
CA ARG A 27 -13.19 -6.59 -8.54
C ARG A 27 -12.13 -6.33 -7.47
N LEU A 28 -12.53 -6.25 -6.20
CA LEU A 28 -11.65 -6.00 -5.06
C LEU A 28 -11.28 -7.32 -4.37
N ARG A 29 -9.98 -7.54 -4.13
CA ARG A 29 -9.51 -8.63 -3.28
C ARG A 29 -8.82 -8.04 -2.06
N VAL A 30 -9.26 -8.44 -0.87
CA VAL A 30 -8.69 -8.00 0.41
C VAL A 30 -7.99 -9.19 1.04
N VAL A 31 -6.71 -9.01 1.39
CA VAL A 31 -5.90 -10.00 2.10
C VAL A 31 -5.35 -9.33 3.35
N LYS A 32 -5.46 -10.00 4.50
CA LYS A 32 -4.90 -9.53 5.76
C LYS A 32 -3.52 -10.17 5.97
N CYS A 33 -2.47 -9.36 5.94
CA CYS A 33 -1.12 -9.77 6.27
C CYS A 33 -0.78 -9.29 7.69
N PHE A 34 -0.23 -10.17 8.52
CA PHE A 34 0.18 -9.85 9.89
C PHE A 34 1.70 -9.62 10.00
N GLU A 35 2.47 -10.22 9.10
CA GLU A 35 3.93 -10.24 9.12
C GLU A 35 4.48 -9.89 7.73
N ILE A 36 5.70 -9.36 7.66
CA ILE A 36 6.34 -9.01 6.38
C ILE A 36 6.55 -10.23 5.46
N ASP A 37 6.89 -11.40 6.02
CA ASP A 37 7.15 -12.61 5.24
C ASP A 37 5.90 -13.08 4.47
N GLN A 38 4.71 -12.91 5.07
CA GLN A 38 3.43 -13.19 4.42
C GLN A 38 3.20 -12.28 3.20
N LEU A 39 3.60 -11.01 3.30
CA LEU A 39 3.48 -10.04 2.21
C LEU A 39 4.51 -10.29 1.09
N ILE A 40 5.73 -10.67 1.47
CA ILE A 40 6.80 -11.11 0.54
C ILE A 40 6.34 -12.33 -0.27
N LEU A 41 5.83 -13.37 0.41
CA LEU A 41 5.30 -14.57 -0.25
C LEU A 41 4.12 -14.24 -1.17
N LEU A 42 3.21 -13.36 -0.76
CA LEU A 42 2.09 -12.90 -1.60
C LEU A 42 2.59 -12.20 -2.88
N PHE A 43 3.61 -11.34 -2.80
CA PHE A 43 4.17 -10.69 -3.98
C PHE A 43 4.97 -11.64 -4.87
N ALA A 44 5.70 -12.59 -4.30
CA ALA A 44 6.34 -13.66 -5.06
C ALA A 44 5.31 -14.49 -5.85
N GLN A 45 4.16 -14.83 -5.23
CA GLN A 45 3.05 -15.50 -5.89
C GLN A 45 2.41 -14.65 -6.99
N ILE A 46 2.07 -13.39 -6.72
CA ILE A 46 1.50 -12.47 -7.73
C ILE A 46 2.44 -12.33 -8.94
N ILE A 47 3.75 -12.13 -8.70
CA ILE A 47 4.75 -12.03 -9.78
C ILE A 47 4.87 -13.37 -10.52
N SER A 48 4.76 -14.51 -9.85
CA SER A 48 4.75 -15.83 -10.49
C SER A 48 3.54 -16.00 -11.42
N SER A 49 2.32 -15.69 -10.96
CA SER A 49 1.10 -15.72 -11.79
C SER A 49 1.15 -14.74 -12.96
N LEU A 50 1.73 -13.55 -12.77
CA LEU A 50 1.95 -12.59 -13.85
C LEU A 50 2.97 -13.08 -14.88
N LYS A 51 4.05 -13.75 -14.46
CA LYS A 51 5.02 -14.39 -15.37
C LYS A 51 4.41 -15.55 -16.16
N ALA A 52 3.56 -16.35 -15.52
CA ALA A 52 2.90 -17.49 -16.12
C ALA A 52 1.69 -17.13 -17.01
N GLY A 53 1.27 -15.86 -17.03
CA GLY A 53 0.06 -15.43 -17.73
C GLY A 53 -1.24 -15.98 -17.14
N SER A 54 -1.21 -16.53 -15.92
CA SER A 54 -2.32 -17.27 -15.31
C SER A 54 -3.26 -16.41 -14.45
N MET A 55 -3.04 -15.10 -14.41
CA MET A 55 -3.97 -14.16 -13.77
C MET A 55 -5.29 -14.05 -14.56
N GLN A 56 -6.35 -14.64 -14.01
CA GLN A 56 -7.71 -14.61 -14.58
C GLN A 56 -8.31 -13.20 -14.76
N ALA A 57 -7.83 -12.22 -13.97
CA ALA A 57 -8.25 -10.83 -14.05
C ALA A 57 -7.02 -9.90 -14.01
N PRO A 58 -6.99 -8.80 -14.79
CA PRO A 58 -5.85 -7.90 -14.84
C PRO A 58 -5.72 -7.08 -13.55
N LEU A 59 -4.73 -7.41 -12.72
CA LEU A 59 -4.37 -6.59 -11.56
C LEU A 59 -3.87 -5.21 -12.05
N ARG A 60 -4.47 -4.13 -11.54
CA ARG A 60 -4.08 -2.74 -11.87
C ARG A 60 -3.49 -1.98 -10.69
N MET A 61 -3.88 -2.32 -9.46
CA MET A 61 -3.44 -1.63 -8.26
C MET A 61 -3.30 -2.60 -7.08
N ILE A 62 -2.28 -2.37 -6.25
CA ILE A 62 -2.10 -2.96 -4.93
C ILE A 62 -2.08 -1.79 -3.92
N MET A 63 -2.90 -1.90 -2.87
CA MET A 63 -2.92 -0.94 -1.76
C MET A 63 -2.53 -1.64 -0.46
N ILE A 64 -1.58 -1.09 0.27
CA ILE A 64 -1.08 -1.60 1.56
C ILE A 64 -1.40 -0.57 2.65
N ASP A 65 -2.23 -0.94 3.63
CA ASP A 65 -2.64 -0.06 4.73
C ASP A 65 -2.46 -0.79 6.08
N SER A 66 -1.38 -0.58 6.85
CA SER A 66 -0.19 0.24 6.58
C SER A 66 1.07 -0.62 6.43
N MET A 67 2.10 -0.12 5.73
CA MET A 67 3.38 -0.81 5.70
C MET A 67 4.10 -0.70 7.06
N SER A 68 3.99 0.44 7.75
CA SER A 68 4.56 0.68 9.07
C SER A 68 4.12 -0.32 10.15
N SER A 69 2.89 -0.83 10.09
CA SER A 69 2.41 -1.84 11.06
C SER A 69 3.19 -3.14 10.99
N LEU A 70 3.75 -3.50 9.81
CA LEU A 70 4.58 -4.69 9.62
C LEU A 70 5.99 -4.55 10.24
N PHE A 71 6.36 -3.35 10.71
CA PHE A 71 7.67 -3.04 11.29
C PHE A 71 7.63 -2.75 12.79
N THR A 72 6.45 -2.86 13.42
CA THR A 72 6.27 -2.47 14.83
C THR A 72 7.05 -3.42 15.74
N GLY A 73 7.96 -2.86 16.55
CA GLY A 73 8.82 -3.62 17.47
C GLY A 73 10.12 -4.16 16.86
N ILE A 74 10.40 -3.91 15.58
CA ILE A 74 11.65 -4.34 14.92
C ILE A 74 12.80 -3.38 15.24
N SER A 75 13.90 -3.91 15.80
CA SER A 75 15.11 -3.14 16.05
C SER A 75 15.82 -2.74 14.75
N GLN A 76 16.16 -1.46 14.59
CA GLN A 76 16.95 -0.94 13.47
C GLN A 76 18.30 -1.65 13.27
N LYS A 77 18.84 -2.30 14.32
CA LYS A 77 20.10 -3.06 14.26
C LYS A 77 19.93 -4.46 13.67
N ASN A 78 18.70 -4.92 13.44
CA ASN A 78 18.44 -6.26 12.93
C ASN A 78 18.53 -6.29 11.39
N GLN A 79 19.70 -6.74 10.90
CA GLN A 79 19.99 -6.84 9.47
C GLN A 79 19.04 -7.77 8.71
N TYR A 80 18.47 -8.79 9.36
CA TYR A 80 17.51 -9.70 8.73
C TYR A 80 16.27 -8.93 8.24
N TYR A 81 15.63 -8.14 9.12
CA TYR A 81 14.48 -7.32 8.73
C TYR A 81 14.86 -6.22 7.73
N ALA A 82 16.06 -5.62 7.84
CA ALA A 82 16.54 -4.69 6.82
C ALA A 82 16.63 -5.32 5.42
N ASN A 83 16.97 -6.60 5.33
CA ASN A 83 17.02 -7.34 4.07
C ASN A 83 15.61 -7.71 3.56
N LEU A 84 14.70 -8.15 4.44
CA LEU A 84 13.29 -8.39 4.07
C LEU A 84 12.63 -7.11 3.52
N VAL A 85 12.88 -5.95 4.12
CA VAL A 85 12.38 -4.66 3.61
C VAL A 85 12.95 -4.35 2.22
N LYS A 86 14.25 -4.59 1.98
CA LYS A 86 14.85 -4.39 0.64
C LYS A 86 14.23 -5.32 -0.40
N GLU A 87 13.97 -6.58 -0.05
CA GLU A 87 13.30 -7.56 -0.92
C GLU A 87 11.86 -7.13 -1.24
N LEU A 88 11.10 -6.72 -0.22
CA LEU A 88 9.76 -6.15 -0.37
C LEU A 88 9.76 -4.98 -1.35
N LEU A 89 10.65 -4.00 -1.15
CA LEU A 89 10.80 -2.83 -2.02
C LEU A 89 11.20 -3.20 -3.46
N TYR A 90 12.03 -4.22 -3.65
CA TYR A 90 12.38 -4.77 -4.96
C TYR A 90 11.15 -5.35 -5.69
N TYR A 91 10.29 -6.09 -4.98
CA TYR A 91 9.04 -6.59 -5.56
C TYR A 91 8.09 -5.44 -5.92
N LEU A 92 7.94 -4.43 -5.06
CA LEU A 92 7.14 -3.25 -5.37
C LEU A 92 7.61 -2.55 -6.65
N LYS A 93 8.93 -2.32 -6.78
CA LYS A 93 9.50 -1.68 -7.98
C LYS A 93 9.37 -2.55 -9.23
N THR A 94 9.45 -3.87 -9.08
CA THR A 94 9.22 -4.81 -10.18
C THR A 94 7.77 -4.76 -10.65
N LEU A 95 6.81 -4.72 -9.73
CA LEU A 95 5.37 -4.58 -10.04
C LEU A 95 5.09 -3.26 -10.79
N THR A 96 5.64 -2.14 -10.33
CA THR A 96 5.42 -0.83 -11.00
C THR A 96 6.12 -0.72 -12.35
N LYS A 97 7.38 -1.13 -12.47
CA LYS A 97 8.18 -0.91 -13.71
C LYS A 97 8.00 -1.97 -14.78
N LYS A 98 7.79 -3.24 -14.42
CA LYS A 98 7.69 -4.35 -15.39
C LYS A 98 6.24 -4.73 -15.72
N TYR A 99 5.35 -4.65 -14.73
CA TYR A 99 3.95 -5.08 -14.88
C TYR A 99 2.94 -3.93 -14.94
N PHE A 100 3.41 -2.67 -14.82
CA PHE A 100 2.59 -1.46 -14.85
C PHE A 100 1.45 -1.47 -13.81
N ILE A 101 1.67 -2.14 -12.67
CA ILE A 101 0.74 -2.20 -11.54
C ILE A 101 1.04 -1.03 -10.62
N SER A 102 0.02 -0.22 -10.32
CA SER A 102 0.16 0.86 -9.32
C SER A 102 0.31 0.26 -7.92
N VAL A 103 1.33 0.68 -7.17
CA VAL A 103 1.48 0.31 -5.76
C VAL A 103 1.31 1.56 -4.93
N VAL A 104 0.40 1.53 -3.97
CA VAL A 104 0.18 2.59 -2.99
C VAL A 104 0.33 1.99 -1.60
N PHE A 105 1.06 2.64 -0.70
CA PHE A 105 1.14 2.22 0.69
C PHE A 105 1.08 3.40 1.64
N THR A 106 0.46 3.20 2.79
CA THR A 106 0.42 4.17 3.88
C THR A 106 1.53 3.86 4.90
N ASN A 107 1.94 4.89 5.64
CA ASN A 107 2.80 4.77 6.80
C ASN A 107 2.32 5.73 7.88
N ASN A 108 2.21 5.24 9.11
CA ASN A 108 1.83 6.05 10.27
C ASN A 108 3.01 6.92 10.73
N THR A 109 2.70 8.15 11.14
CA THR A 109 3.69 9.19 11.49
C THR A 109 3.51 9.78 12.89
N LYS A 110 2.39 9.49 13.56
CA LYS A 110 1.96 10.17 14.80
C LYS A 110 1.98 9.31 16.06
N ASP A 111 2.38 8.05 15.99
CA ASP A 111 2.44 7.20 17.18
C ASP A 111 3.72 7.43 17.99
N THR A 112 3.62 7.49 19.31
CA THR A 112 4.78 7.68 20.22
C THR A 112 5.69 6.46 20.30
N HIS A 113 5.21 5.29 19.86
CA HIS A 113 5.95 4.02 19.85
C HIS A 113 6.11 3.39 18.46
N VAL A 114 5.44 3.92 17.42
CA VAL A 114 5.67 3.52 16.02
C VAL A 114 6.58 4.55 15.38
N THR A 115 7.85 4.21 15.31
CA THR A 115 8.84 5.13 14.78
C THR A 115 8.56 5.40 13.29
N ARG A 116 8.47 6.69 13.00
CA ARG A 116 8.06 7.34 11.74
C ARG A 116 8.74 6.76 10.51
N VAL A 117 8.27 7.12 9.31
CA VAL A 117 8.92 6.87 8.00
C VAL A 117 10.45 7.08 7.99
N THR A 118 10.96 7.97 8.84
CA THR A 118 12.39 8.13 9.16
C THR A 118 13.09 6.81 9.50
N GLU A 119 12.47 5.89 10.24
CA GLU A 119 13.04 4.58 10.55
C GLU A 119 13.15 3.67 9.35
N LEU A 120 12.13 3.61 8.49
CA LEU A 120 12.24 2.86 7.24
C LEU A 120 13.38 3.43 6.38
N LYS A 121 13.49 4.76 6.32
CA LYS A 121 14.60 5.45 5.65
C LYS A 121 15.96 5.17 6.31
N ASN A 122 16.04 5.08 7.64
CA ASN A 122 17.28 4.78 8.36
C ASN A 122 17.67 3.30 8.23
N LEU A 123 16.69 2.38 8.18
CA LEU A 123 16.86 0.94 8.10
C LEU A 123 17.36 0.48 6.73
N VAL A 124 16.84 1.09 5.65
CA VAL A 124 17.18 0.65 4.28
C VAL A 124 17.75 1.72 3.36
N GLY A 125 17.71 3.01 3.70
CA GLY A 125 18.40 4.07 2.95
C GLY A 125 17.96 4.20 1.49
N ASP A 126 18.94 4.26 0.59
CA ASP A 126 18.77 4.49 -0.85
C ASP A 126 17.80 3.51 -1.56
N PRO A 127 17.78 2.20 -1.25
CA PRO A 127 16.71 1.28 -1.66
C PRO A 127 15.27 1.82 -1.54
N LEU A 128 14.95 2.59 -0.48
CA LEU A 128 13.62 3.20 -0.34
C LEU A 128 13.43 4.34 -1.35
N THR A 129 14.43 5.21 -1.50
CA THR A 129 14.43 6.31 -2.48
C THR A 129 14.33 5.80 -3.92
N TRP A 130 14.97 4.67 -4.24
CA TRP A 130 14.88 4.04 -5.55
C TRP A 130 13.51 3.40 -5.80
N ALA A 131 12.95 2.71 -4.81
CA ALA A 131 11.67 2.01 -4.95
C ALA A 131 10.47 2.96 -5.03
N VAL A 132 10.46 4.05 -4.25
CA VAL A 132 9.33 4.97 -4.12
C VAL A 132 9.37 6.04 -5.22
N ASP A 133 8.53 5.90 -6.26
CA ASP A 133 8.45 6.89 -7.36
C ASP A 133 7.82 8.24 -6.93
N LYS A 134 6.96 8.27 -5.90
CA LYS A 134 6.39 9.49 -5.31
C LYS A 134 6.14 9.31 -3.81
N GLN A 135 6.50 10.30 -3.00
CA GLN A 135 6.17 10.34 -1.57
C GLN A 135 5.20 11.48 -1.28
N ILE A 136 4.18 11.20 -0.47
CA ILE A 136 3.12 12.15 -0.14
C ILE A 136 3.01 12.26 1.39
N TYR A 137 2.92 13.49 1.89
CA TYR A 137 2.72 13.76 3.31
C TYR A 137 1.28 14.25 3.54
N ALA A 138 0.46 13.43 4.18
CA ALA A 138 -0.85 13.83 4.68
C ALA A 138 -0.70 14.40 6.09
N ASN A 139 -1.07 15.67 6.28
CA ASN A 139 -1.21 16.27 7.60
C ASN A 139 -2.65 16.77 7.77
N GLN A 140 -3.17 16.63 8.99
CA GLN A 140 -4.46 17.20 9.37
C GLN A 140 -4.18 18.49 10.14
N VAL A 141 -4.52 19.62 9.54
CA VAL A 141 -4.55 20.94 10.18
C VAL A 141 -6.03 21.27 10.41
N ASN A 142 -6.35 21.70 11.63
CA ASN A 142 -7.68 21.89 12.23
C ASN A 142 -8.92 21.93 11.32
N ASP A 143 -9.85 20.99 11.58
CA ASP A 143 -11.32 21.00 11.39
C ASP A 143 -11.98 21.47 10.07
N GLN A 144 -11.25 21.94 9.07
CA GLN A 144 -11.81 22.23 7.74
C GLN A 144 -10.99 21.60 6.61
N THR A 145 -11.72 20.92 5.73
CA THR A 145 -11.27 19.92 4.76
C THR A 145 -10.18 20.36 3.77
N ASN A 146 -9.17 19.48 3.62
CA ASN A 146 -8.19 19.34 2.52
C ASN A 146 -6.97 20.32 2.51
N TYR A 147 -5.79 20.05 1.91
CA TYR A 147 -5.32 18.95 1.03
C TYR A 147 -3.88 18.44 1.37
N LEU A 148 -3.50 17.35 0.69
CA LEU A 148 -2.16 16.79 0.39
C LEU A 148 -0.96 17.78 0.35
N ILE A 149 0.17 17.45 0.98
CA ILE A 149 1.48 18.03 0.65
C ILE A 149 2.25 17.06 -0.25
N ILE A 150 2.49 17.47 -1.50
CA ILE A 150 3.43 16.83 -2.43
C ILE A 150 4.76 17.57 -2.30
N LYS A 151 5.86 16.83 -2.12
CA LYS A 151 7.24 17.31 -2.25
C LYS A 151 7.98 16.44 -3.25
#